data_AF-A0A1L3ZBC5-F1
#
_entry.id   AF-A0A1L3ZBC5-F1
#
_cell.length_a   1.000
_cell.length_b   1.000
_cell.length_c   1.000
_cell.angle_alpha   90.00
_cell.angle_beta   90.00
_cell.angle_gamma   90.00
#
_symmetry.space_group_name_H-M   'P 1'
#
loop_
_entity.id
_entity.type
_entity.pdbx_description
1 polymer ?
#
loop_
_entity_poly.entity_id
_entity_poly.type
_entity_poly.pdbx_seq_one_letter_code
_entity_poly.pdbx_strand_id
1 'polypeptide(L)'
;MWQIQAISFDAHVLAYQWHRTKIKTNPVQEYIKARCIDLGSDYVRVTKKGRISRDITGHRQLLMYELKTKFNLSYPRIGREFGGCDHSTALYAVARIARIRGEDKPEFVSGTDRLLGDPTLKQKIKDDYLCGMSIEDLAEKFAISELAIVTVAKMETWHKPHRTFLKGKPFKPVSVDLVSMQVDFESGLMLREMVVKHQVSETTIRRIRDRHGWKRGSAE
;
A
#
# COMPACT_ATOMS: atom_id res chain seq x y z
N MET A 1 -20.90 21.86 -44.09
CA MET A 1 -19.46 21.59 -44.27
C MET A 1 -19.01 20.66 -43.16
N TRP A 2 -18.44 19.50 -43.49
CA TRP A 2 -17.85 18.60 -42.52
C TRP A 2 -16.37 18.94 -42.38
N GLN A 3 -15.91 19.26 -41.17
CA GLN A 3 -14.49 19.49 -40.88
C GLN A 3 -13.87 18.23 -40.32
N ILE A 4 -12.75 17.83 -40.89
CA ILE A 4 -11.94 16.72 -40.40
C ILE A 4 -11.18 17.22 -39.17
N GLN A 5 -11.54 16.73 -37.98
CA GLN A 5 -10.71 16.92 -36.79
C GLN A 5 -9.66 15.80 -36.74
N ALA A 6 -8.41 16.18 -36.46
CA ALA A 6 -7.34 15.23 -36.21
C ALA A 6 -7.60 14.54 -34.87
N ILE A 7 -8.16 13.34 -34.91
CA ILE A 7 -8.32 12.50 -33.73
C ILE A 7 -6.96 11.84 -33.45
N SER A 8 -6.29 12.25 -32.37
CA SER A 8 -5.06 11.60 -31.89
C SER A 8 -5.41 10.24 -31.28
N PHE A 9 -5.54 9.23 -32.13
CA PHE A 9 -5.88 7.86 -31.72
C PHE A 9 -4.77 7.24 -30.84
N ASP A 10 -3.54 7.75 -30.92
CA ASP A 10 -2.36 7.22 -30.24
C ASP A 10 -2.10 7.79 -28.84
N ALA A 11 -2.95 8.67 -28.31
CA ALA A 11 -2.76 9.23 -26.98
C ALA A 11 -2.65 8.14 -25.89
N HIS A 12 -3.43 7.07 -26.02
CA HIS A 12 -3.39 5.92 -25.10
C HIS A 12 -2.13 5.04 -25.29
N VAL A 13 -1.63 4.91 -26.52
CA VAL A 13 -0.40 4.17 -26.85
C VAL A 13 0.82 4.91 -26.30
N LEU A 14 0.89 6.23 -26.50
CA LEU A 14 1.93 7.09 -25.95
C LEU A 14 1.88 7.09 -24.42
N ALA A 15 0.70 7.17 -23.81
CA ALA A 15 0.53 7.05 -22.36
C ALA A 15 0.99 5.69 -21.83
N TYR A 16 0.69 4.59 -22.52
CA TYR A 16 1.14 3.25 -22.15
C TYR A 16 2.66 3.09 -22.30
N GLN A 17 3.25 3.63 -23.37
CA GLN A 17 4.69 3.66 -23.56
C GLN A 17 5.38 4.48 -22.47
N TRP A 18 4.87 5.68 -22.15
CA TRP A 18 5.34 6.52 -21.05
C TRP A 18 5.16 5.86 -19.68
N HIS A 19 4.06 5.13 -19.46
CA HIS A 19 3.85 4.36 -18.24
C HIS A 19 4.88 3.23 -18.11
N ARG A 20 5.16 2.50 -19.20
CA ARG A 20 6.19 1.44 -19.23
C ARG A 20 7.61 1.98 -19.04
N THR A 21 7.92 3.17 -19.55
CA THR A 21 9.25 3.78 -19.38
C THR A 21 9.43 4.34 -17.97
N LYS A 22 8.41 5.02 -17.41
CA LYS A 22 8.40 5.49 -16.01
C LYS A 22 8.46 4.35 -14.99
N ILE A 23 7.80 3.22 -15.26
CA ILE A 23 7.84 2.03 -14.38
C ILE A 23 9.23 1.36 -14.36
N LYS A 24 10.02 1.49 -15.43
CA LYS A 24 11.32 0.80 -15.55
C LYS A 24 12.52 1.60 -15.04
N THR A 25 12.38 2.90 -14.82
CA THR A 25 13.50 3.72 -14.31
C THR A 25 13.63 3.55 -12.80
N ASN A 26 14.48 2.61 -12.38
CA ASN A 26 14.92 2.51 -10.99
C ASN A 26 15.75 3.76 -10.65
N PRO A 27 15.34 4.60 -9.66
CA PRO A 27 16.05 5.84 -9.31
C PRO A 27 17.51 5.58 -8.93
N VAL A 28 17.80 4.38 -8.41
CA VAL A 28 19.16 3.93 -8.10
C VAL A 28 19.98 3.77 -9.38
N GLN A 29 19.42 3.17 -10.42
CA GLN A 29 20.14 2.98 -11.68
C GLN A 29 20.35 4.28 -12.43
N GLU A 30 19.38 5.19 -12.37
CA GLU A 30 19.52 6.54 -12.90
C GLU A 30 20.66 7.28 -12.21
N TYR A 31 20.72 7.21 -10.87
CA TYR A 31 21.83 7.76 -10.10
C TYR A 31 23.19 7.17 -10.51
N ILE A 32 23.28 5.84 -10.63
CA ILE A 32 24.55 5.18 -11.05
C ILE A 32 24.97 5.67 -12.44
N LYS A 33 24.03 5.78 -13.39
CA LYS A 33 24.32 6.28 -14.75
C LYS A 33 24.83 7.72 -14.72
N ALA A 34 24.14 8.61 -14.02
CA ALA A 34 24.57 10.00 -13.87
C ALA A 34 25.96 10.09 -13.25
N ARG A 35 26.19 9.33 -12.17
CA ARG A 35 27.48 9.33 -11.48
C ARG A 35 28.60 8.70 -12.30
N CYS A 36 28.30 7.72 -13.14
CA CYS A 36 29.26 7.15 -14.09
C CYS A 36 29.75 8.21 -15.09
N ILE A 37 28.87 9.10 -15.57
CA ILE A 37 29.22 10.22 -16.44
C ILE A 37 30.18 11.17 -15.72
N ASP A 38 29.87 11.57 -14.48
CA ASP A 38 30.74 12.44 -13.68
C ASP A 38 32.15 11.86 -13.47
N LEU A 39 32.22 10.55 -13.28
CA LEU A 39 33.46 9.82 -13.03
C LEU A 39 34.22 9.48 -14.34
N GLY A 40 33.67 9.78 -15.51
CA GLY A 40 34.25 9.40 -16.80
C GLY A 40 34.33 7.89 -17.02
N SER A 41 33.40 7.13 -16.43
CA SER A 41 33.36 5.66 -16.48
C SER A 41 32.11 5.16 -17.19
N ASP A 42 32.22 4.07 -17.93
CA ASP A 42 31.07 3.47 -18.61
C ASP A 42 30.20 2.65 -17.63
N TYR A 43 28.89 2.88 -17.68
CA TYR A 43 27.91 2.21 -16.81
C TYR A 43 27.96 0.68 -16.95
N VAL A 44 28.08 0.17 -18.17
CA VAL A 44 28.08 -1.28 -18.43
C VAL A 44 29.36 -1.90 -17.86
N ARG A 45 30.51 -1.24 -18.02
CA ARG A 45 31.78 -1.70 -17.45
C ARG A 45 31.75 -1.74 -15.92
N VAL A 46 31.12 -0.76 -15.28
CA VAL A 46 31.01 -0.68 -13.81
C VAL A 46 30.05 -1.74 -13.26
N THR A 47 28.94 -2.03 -13.94
CA THR A 47 27.89 -2.94 -13.46
C THR A 47 28.09 -4.40 -13.82
N LYS A 48 28.91 -4.70 -14.82
CA LYS A 48 29.20 -6.08 -15.26
C LYS A 48 29.72 -6.97 -14.12
N LYS A 49 29.29 -8.24 -14.11
CA LYS A 49 29.86 -9.29 -13.25
C LYS A 49 31.14 -9.85 -13.89
N GLY A 50 32.19 -10.07 -13.11
CA GLY A 50 33.44 -10.71 -13.56
C GLY A 50 34.68 -9.90 -13.20
N ARG A 51 35.79 -10.15 -13.91
CA ARG A 51 37.06 -9.44 -13.70
C ARG A 51 36.93 -8.01 -14.19
N ILE A 52 37.15 -7.07 -13.29
CA ILE A 52 37.08 -5.63 -13.54
C ILE A 52 38.51 -5.09 -13.45
N SER A 53 38.83 -4.14 -14.32
CA SER A 53 40.13 -3.48 -14.32
C SER A 53 40.29 -2.57 -13.09
N ARG A 54 41.54 -2.33 -12.69
CA ARG A 54 41.85 -1.66 -11.40
C ARG A 54 41.37 -0.20 -11.37
N ASP A 55 41.40 0.46 -12.52
CA ASP A 55 40.85 1.80 -12.80
C ASP A 55 39.33 1.86 -12.54
N ILE A 56 38.57 0.86 -12.97
CA ILE A 56 37.10 0.82 -12.78
C ILE A 56 36.71 0.34 -11.38
N THR A 57 37.55 -0.52 -10.78
CA THR A 57 37.29 -1.08 -9.45
C THR A 57 37.12 0.02 -8.39
N GLY A 58 37.92 1.10 -8.46
CA GLY A 58 37.78 2.25 -7.55
C GLY A 58 36.41 2.94 -7.69
N HIS A 59 36.00 3.23 -8.92
CA HIS A 59 34.69 3.84 -9.22
C HIS A 59 33.53 2.97 -8.74
N ARG A 60 33.60 1.66 -8.97
CA ARG A 60 32.59 0.71 -8.50
C ARG A 60 32.48 0.69 -6.97
N GLN A 61 33.61 0.69 -6.27
CA GLN A 61 33.63 0.71 -4.80
C GLN A 61 33.04 2.02 -4.24
N LEU A 62 33.39 3.15 -4.86
CA LEU A 62 32.83 4.46 -4.53
C LEU A 62 31.30 4.48 -4.71
N LEU A 63 30.81 3.98 -5.84
CA LEU A 63 29.36 3.92 -6.11
C LEU A 63 28.64 3.03 -5.10
N MET A 64 29.18 1.85 -4.74
CA MET A 64 28.61 1.00 -3.70
C MET A 64 28.49 1.73 -2.35
N TYR A 65 29.50 2.51 -1.99
CA TYR A 65 29.48 3.35 -0.79
C TYR A 65 28.43 4.47 -0.90
N GLU A 66 28.36 5.20 -2.02
CA GLU A 66 27.36 6.27 -2.20
C GLU A 66 25.92 5.73 -2.19
N LEU A 67 25.68 4.55 -2.75
CA LEU A 67 24.37 3.89 -2.67
C LEU A 67 24.00 3.51 -1.23
N LYS A 68 24.99 3.12 -0.43
CA LYS A 68 24.78 2.80 0.98
C LYS A 68 24.47 4.04 1.82
N THR A 69 25.13 5.16 1.56
CA THR A 69 24.96 6.39 2.36
C THR A 69 23.78 7.23 1.91
N LYS A 70 23.60 7.43 0.60
CA LYS A 70 22.52 8.29 0.06
C LYS A 70 21.16 7.61 0.02
N PHE A 71 21.12 6.33 -0.35
CA PHE A 71 19.86 5.59 -0.55
C PHE A 71 19.57 4.56 0.56
N ASN A 72 20.47 4.43 1.55
CA ASN A 72 20.39 3.45 2.63
C ASN A 72 20.04 2.03 2.14
N LEU A 73 20.62 1.58 1.03
CA LEU A 73 20.34 0.25 0.50
C LEU A 73 21.02 -0.85 1.34
N SER A 74 20.40 -2.03 1.37
CA SER A 74 21.01 -3.21 1.99
C SER A 74 22.15 -3.76 1.12
N TYR A 75 23.17 -4.36 1.74
CA TYR A 75 24.31 -4.93 1.01
C TYR A 75 23.93 -5.93 -0.08
N PRO A 76 22.95 -6.85 0.12
CA PRO A 76 22.48 -7.73 -0.95
C PRO A 76 21.80 -6.97 -2.10
N ARG A 77 21.07 -5.90 -1.81
CA ARG A 77 20.42 -5.07 -2.84
C ARG A 77 21.46 -4.31 -3.65
N ILE A 78 22.48 -3.75 -3.00
CA ILE A 78 23.62 -3.12 -3.69
C ILE A 78 24.27 -4.13 -4.63
N GLY A 79 24.56 -5.36 -4.17
CA GLY A 79 25.13 -6.42 -5.01
C GLY A 79 24.31 -6.72 -6.27
N ARG A 80 22.98 -6.70 -6.19
CA ARG A 80 22.07 -6.88 -7.34
C ARG A 80 22.21 -5.78 -8.39
N GLU A 81 22.37 -4.53 -7.98
CA GLU A 81 22.56 -3.41 -8.92
C GLU A 81 23.89 -3.51 -9.69
N PHE A 82 24.89 -4.21 -9.15
CA PHE A 82 26.18 -4.45 -9.79
C PHE A 82 26.34 -5.87 -10.35
N GLY A 83 25.31 -6.35 -11.04
CA GLY A 83 25.36 -7.62 -11.78
C GLY A 83 25.22 -8.86 -10.91
N GLY A 84 24.58 -8.74 -9.73
CA GLY A 84 24.39 -9.87 -8.82
C GLY A 84 25.67 -10.31 -8.13
N CYS A 85 26.47 -9.36 -7.66
CA CYS A 85 27.62 -9.62 -6.81
C CYS A 85 27.22 -10.03 -5.39
N ASP A 86 28.07 -10.83 -4.75
CA ASP A 86 27.87 -11.23 -3.36
C ASP A 86 27.82 -10.03 -2.42
N HIS A 87 26.95 -10.10 -1.43
CA HIS A 87 26.76 -9.04 -0.44
C HIS A 87 28.05 -8.70 0.33
N SER A 88 28.94 -9.68 0.52
CA SER A 88 30.26 -9.50 1.14
C SER A 88 31.17 -8.58 0.32
N THR A 89 31.03 -8.59 -1.02
CA THR A 89 31.77 -7.69 -1.91
C THR A 89 31.33 -6.24 -1.70
N ALA A 90 30.01 -6.02 -1.61
CA ALA A 90 29.46 -4.69 -1.31
C ALA A 90 29.90 -4.22 0.08
N LEU A 91 29.86 -5.10 1.08
CA LEU A 91 30.33 -4.81 2.43
C LEU A 91 31.82 -4.39 2.45
N TYR A 92 32.68 -5.14 1.76
CA TYR A 92 34.10 -4.83 1.64
C TYR A 92 34.33 -3.48 0.95
N ALA A 93 33.63 -3.23 -0.17
CA ALA A 93 33.74 -1.99 -0.91
C ALA A 93 33.37 -0.76 -0.07
N VAL A 94 32.24 -0.85 0.64
CA VAL A 94 31.74 0.20 1.54
C VAL A 94 32.75 0.46 2.67
N ALA A 95 33.22 -0.59 3.35
CA ALA A 95 34.19 -0.46 4.44
C ALA A 95 35.52 0.15 3.96
N ARG A 96 35.97 -0.22 2.76
CA ARG A 96 37.20 0.31 2.17
C ARG A 96 37.10 1.81 1.90
N ILE A 97 35.99 2.28 1.32
CA ILE A 97 35.80 3.71 1.02
C ILE A 97 35.60 4.52 2.31
N ALA A 98 34.84 4.01 3.28
CA ALA A 98 34.68 4.65 4.58
C ALA A 98 36.04 4.87 5.26
N ARG A 99 36.90 3.84 5.27
CA ARG A 99 38.28 3.94 5.79
C ARG A 99 39.13 4.98 5.04
N ILE A 100 39.00 5.06 3.71
CA ILE A 100 39.74 6.05 2.90
C ILE A 100 39.26 7.48 3.23
N ARG A 101 37.98 7.65 3.56
CA ARG A 101 37.39 8.95 3.93
C ARG A 101 37.59 9.33 5.40
N GLY A 102 38.09 8.42 6.24
CA GLY A 102 38.18 8.64 7.69
C GLY A 102 36.82 8.64 8.38
N GLU A 103 35.82 8.00 7.78
CA GLU A 103 34.47 7.90 8.31
C GLU A 103 34.21 6.51 8.88
N ASP A 104 33.31 6.43 9.85
CA ASP A 104 32.81 5.15 10.34
C ASP A 104 32.05 4.40 9.25
N LYS A 105 32.13 3.07 9.31
CA LYS A 105 31.43 2.22 8.34
C LYS A 105 29.92 2.45 8.46
N PRO A 106 29.22 2.80 7.36
CA PRO A 106 27.78 3.03 7.43
C PRO A 106 27.06 1.72 7.74
N GLU A 107 26.42 1.65 8.92
CA GLU A 107 25.60 0.52 9.31
C GLU A 107 24.30 0.50 8.50
N PHE A 108 23.81 -0.69 8.16
CA PHE A 108 22.46 -0.84 7.63
C PHE A 108 21.53 -1.07 8.80
N VAL A 109 20.77 -0.04 9.16
CA VAL A 109 19.71 -0.16 10.15
C VAL A 109 18.42 -0.43 9.40
N SER A 110 17.88 -1.64 9.54
CA SER A 110 16.54 -1.95 9.03
C SER A 110 15.51 -1.06 9.75
N GLY A 111 14.37 -0.77 9.12
CA GLY A 111 13.27 -0.08 9.80
C GLY A 111 12.84 -0.82 11.08
N THR A 112 12.95 -2.15 11.09
CA THR A 112 12.73 -3.00 12.27
C THR A 112 13.79 -2.75 13.35
N ASP A 113 15.07 -2.73 12.98
CA ASP A 113 16.18 -2.57 13.91
C ASP A 113 16.18 -1.17 14.52
N ARG A 114 15.74 -0.17 13.75
CA ARG A 114 15.53 1.20 14.26
C ARG A 114 14.47 1.24 15.35
N LEU A 115 13.34 0.56 15.14
CA LEU A 115 12.26 0.47 16.13
C LEU A 115 12.68 -0.33 17.37
N LEU A 116 13.44 -1.40 17.19
CA LEU A 116 13.92 -2.21 18.31
C LEU A 116 15.05 -1.54 19.09
N GLY A 117 15.90 -0.75 18.41
CA GLY A 117 17.02 -0.04 18.99
C GLY A 117 16.66 1.25 19.72
N ASP A 118 15.52 1.88 19.41
CA ASP A 118 15.03 3.09 20.09
C ASP A 118 13.69 2.81 20.82
N PRO A 119 13.74 2.54 22.14
CA PRO A 119 12.54 2.29 22.94
C PRO A 119 11.56 3.47 22.97
N THR A 120 12.06 4.71 22.86
CA THR A 120 11.21 5.92 22.96
C THR A 120 10.38 6.12 21.70
N LEU A 121 11.00 5.93 20.54
CA LEU A 121 10.34 5.97 19.24
C LEU A 121 9.29 4.86 19.14
N LYS A 122 9.65 3.65 19.57
CA LYS A 122 8.74 2.50 19.58
C LYS A 122 7.50 2.78 20.43
N GLN A 123 7.67 3.34 21.62
CA GLN A 123 6.54 3.67 22.50
C GLN A 123 5.61 4.70 21.87
N LYS A 124 6.15 5.79 21.29
CA LYS A 124 5.34 6.79 20.58
C LYS A 124 4.51 6.19 19.44
N ILE A 125 5.12 5.31 18.64
CA ILE A 125 4.44 4.64 17.53
C ILE A 125 3.36 3.69 18.06
N LYS A 126 3.65 2.98 19.16
CA LYS A 126 2.69 2.11 19.82
C LYS A 126 1.48 2.90 20.33
N ASP A 127 1.70 4.04 20.97
CA ASP A 127 0.63 4.89 21.48
C ASP A 127 -0.27 5.40 20.33
N ASP A 128 0.32 5.92 19.25
CA ASP A 128 -0.43 6.37 18.07
C ASP A 128 -1.16 5.21 17.35
N TYR A 129 -0.54 4.02 17.30
CA TYR A 129 -1.15 2.82 16.76
C TYR A 129 -2.38 2.38 17.56
N LEU A 130 -2.30 2.44 18.90
CA LEU A 130 -3.41 2.14 19.80
C LEU A 130 -4.53 3.18 19.72
N CYS A 131 -4.20 4.44 19.46
CA CYS A 131 -5.17 5.51 19.14
C CYS A 131 -5.94 5.26 17.83
N GLY A 132 -5.60 4.21 17.07
CA GLY A 132 -6.32 3.79 15.88
C GLY A 132 -5.81 4.42 14.59
N MET A 133 -4.65 5.07 14.62
CA MET A 133 -4.00 5.61 13.43
C MET A 133 -3.77 4.50 12.38
N SER A 134 -3.88 4.85 11.10
CA SER A 134 -3.59 3.90 10.03
C SER A 134 -2.09 3.62 9.98
N ILE A 135 -1.71 2.46 9.45
CA ILE A 135 -0.29 2.09 9.34
C ILE A 135 0.41 2.98 8.31
N GLU A 136 -0.33 3.42 7.29
CA GLU A 136 0.10 4.37 6.26
C GLU A 136 0.45 5.73 6.91
N ASP A 137 -0.45 6.28 7.72
CA ASP A 137 -0.22 7.56 8.42
C ASP A 137 0.96 7.47 9.41
N LEU A 138 1.12 6.33 10.10
CA LEU A 138 2.27 6.10 10.99
C LEU A 138 3.58 6.03 10.21
N ALA A 139 3.56 5.38 9.05
CA ALA A 139 4.74 5.26 8.19
C ALA A 139 5.20 6.64 7.68
N GLU A 140 4.25 7.48 7.28
CA GLU A 140 4.51 8.86 6.84
C GLU A 140 4.99 9.73 8.01
N LYS A 141 4.28 9.72 9.14
CA LYS A 141 4.59 10.54 10.33
C LYS A 141 5.98 10.26 10.90
N PHE A 142 6.38 9.00 10.95
CA PHE A 142 7.65 8.59 11.57
C PHE A 142 8.77 8.30 10.56
N ALA A 143 8.49 8.39 9.25
CA ALA A 143 9.41 8.03 8.17
C ALA A 143 10.00 6.61 8.34
N ILE A 144 9.13 5.65 8.64
CA ILE A 144 9.47 4.23 8.83
C ILE A 144 8.61 3.41 7.88
N SER A 145 9.19 2.36 7.29
CA SER A 145 8.43 1.48 6.40
C SER A 145 7.25 0.84 7.14
N GLU A 146 6.07 0.82 6.53
CA GLU A 146 4.87 0.13 7.04
C GLU A 146 5.19 -1.32 7.48
N LEU A 147 5.98 -2.03 6.67
CA LEU A 147 6.38 -3.40 6.96
C LEU A 147 7.13 -3.53 8.30
N ALA A 148 7.99 -2.56 8.65
CA ALA A 148 8.69 -2.57 9.92
C ALA A 148 7.70 -2.37 11.09
N ILE A 149 6.75 -1.46 10.96
CA ILE A 149 5.70 -1.22 11.97
C ILE A 149 4.85 -2.48 12.14
N VAL A 150 4.39 -3.09 11.04
CA VAL A 150 3.62 -4.34 11.06
C VAL A 150 4.41 -5.48 11.71
N THR A 151 5.69 -5.60 11.39
CA THR A 151 6.55 -6.66 11.92
C THR A 151 6.72 -6.50 13.43
N VAL A 152 7.05 -5.29 13.90
CA VAL A 152 7.20 -5.01 15.33
C VAL A 152 5.88 -5.16 16.08
N ALA A 153 4.78 -4.67 15.51
CA ALA A 153 3.44 -4.83 16.08
C ALA A 153 3.05 -6.31 16.23
N LYS A 154 3.41 -7.15 15.27
CA LYS A 154 3.22 -8.61 15.38
C LYS A 154 4.13 -9.25 16.43
N MET A 155 5.41 -8.89 16.43
CA MET A 155 6.40 -9.42 17.37
C MET A 155 6.02 -9.11 18.83
N GLU A 156 5.55 -7.90 19.10
CA GLU A 156 5.15 -7.44 20.44
C GLU A 156 3.65 -7.59 20.71
N THR A 157 2.88 -8.20 19.79
CA THR A 157 1.43 -8.43 19.92
C THR A 157 0.63 -7.16 20.25
N TRP A 158 0.83 -6.10 19.47
CA TRP A 158 0.06 -4.86 19.59
C TRP A 158 -1.38 -5.06 19.11
N HIS A 159 -2.32 -5.13 20.05
CA HIS A 159 -3.74 -5.24 19.76
C HIS A 159 -4.32 -3.86 19.52
N LYS A 160 -4.86 -3.59 18.31
CA LYS A 160 -5.73 -2.42 18.16
C LYS A 160 -6.94 -2.63 19.06
N PRO A 161 -7.34 -1.66 19.89
CA PRO A 161 -8.61 -1.77 20.58
C PRO A 161 -9.66 -2.07 19.53
N HIS A 162 -10.50 -3.07 19.80
CA HIS A 162 -11.55 -3.50 18.88
C HIS A 162 -12.21 -2.22 18.38
N ARG A 163 -11.97 -1.86 17.11
CA ARG A 163 -12.63 -0.72 16.47
C ARG A 163 -14.07 -1.05 16.74
N THR A 164 -14.73 -0.29 17.62
CA THR A 164 -16.15 -0.47 17.84
C THR A 164 -16.66 -0.35 16.43
N PHE A 165 -17.06 -1.50 15.88
CA PHE A 165 -17.64 -1.58 14.56
C PHE A 165 -18.63 -0.44 14.62
N LEU A 166 -18.49 0.57 13.76
CA LEU A 166 -19.52 1.59 13.65
C LEU A 166 -20.77 0.75 13.48
N LYS A 167 -21.53 0.57 14.57
CA LYS A 167 -22.68 -0.32 14.58
C LYS A 167 -23.47 0.28 13.44
N GLY A 168 -23.66 -0.49 12.37
CA GLY A 168 -24.56 -0.07 11.30
C GLY A 168 -25.78 0.52 11.99
N LYS A 169 -26.23 1.70 11.53
CA LYS A 169 -27.23 2.56 12.20
C LYS A 169 -28.16 1.68 13.03
N PRO A 170 -28.29 1.90 14.35
CA PRO A 170 -29.03 1.00 15.23
C PRO A 170 -30.37 0.68 14.56
N PHE A 171 -30.71 -0.61 14.49
CA PHE A 171 -31.93 -1.07 13.83
C PHE A 171 -33.10 -0.21 14.32
N LYS A 172 -33.64 0.63 13.42
CA LYS A 172 -34.84 1.42 13.72
C LYS A 172 -36.03 0.50 13.51
N PRO A 173 -36.80 0.15 14.56
CA PRO A 173 -38.03 -0.61 14.35
C PRO A 173 -38.95 0.19 13.44
N VAL A 174 -39.40 -0.42 12.34
CA VAL A 174 -40.43 0.17 11.50
C VAL A 174 -41.75 0.00 12.25
N SER A 175 -42.39 1.11 12.62
CA SER A 175 -43.75 1.07 13.15
C SER A 175 -44.71 0.77 12.00
N VAL A 176 -45.53 -0.26 12.16
CA VAL A 176 -46.42 -0.75 11.11
C VAL A 176 -47.85 -0.76 11.65
N ASP A 177 -48.77 -0.14 10.92
CA ASP A 177 -50.20 -0.22 11.22
C ASP A 177 -50.79 -1.55 10.70
N LEU A 178 -50.90 -2.52 11.61
CA LEU A 178 -51.37 -3.87 11.31
C LEU A 178 -52.82 -3.88 10.80
N VAL A 179 -53.67 -2.97 11.28
CA VAL A 179 -55.10 -2.95 10.93
C VAL A 179 -55.27 -2.48 9.49
N SER A 180 -54.63 -1.36 9.13
CA SER A 180 -54.68 -0.87 7.76
C SER A 180 -54.09 -1.86 6.76
N MET A 181 -52.99 -2.54 7.12
CA MET A 181 -52.39 -3.53 6.24
C MET A 181 -53.24 -4.79 6.07
N GLN A 182 -53.95 -5.21 7.12
CA GLN A 182 -54.85 -6.36 7.04
C GLN A 182 -56.01 -6.06 6.09
N VAL A 183 -56.67 -4.91 6.23
CA VAL A 183 -57.78 -4.48 5.34
C VAL A 183 -57.31 -4.37 3.89
N ASP A 184 -56.13 -3.82 3.65
CA ASP A 184 -55.55 -3.75 2.31
C ASP A 184 -55.25 -5.13 1.73
N PHE A 185 -54.76 -6.07 2.55
CA PHE A 185 -54.51 -7.43 2.10
C PHE A 185 -55.81 -8.20 1.80
N GLU A 186 -56.82 -8.06 2.66
CA GLU A 186 -58.13 -8.72 2.56
C GLU A 186 -58.96 -8.19 1.39
N SER A 187 -58.87 -6.89 1.09
CA SER A 187 -59.48 -6.25 -0.08
C SER A 187 -58.85 -6.65 -1.43
N GLY A 188 -57.79 -7.47 -1.40
CA GLY A 188 -57.17 -8.04 -2.59
C GLY A 188 -56.00 -7.22 -3.16
N LEU A 189 -55.57 -6.15 -2.48
CA LEU A 189 -54.44 -5.32 -2.91
C LEU A 189 -53.18 -6.19 -3.13
N MET A 190 -52.43 -5.93 -4.19
CA MET A 190 -51.23 -6.70 -4.47
C MET A 190 -50.11 -6.36 -3.48
N LEU A 191 -49.27 -7.34 -3.14
CA LEU A 191 -48.14 -7.12 -2.22
C LEU A 191 -47.22 -5.98 -2.67
N ARG A 192 -47.03 -5.82 -3.99
CA ARG A 192 -46.22 -4.72 -4.56
C ARG A 192 -46.80 -3.34 -4.26
N GLU A 193 -48.13 -3.21 -4.28
CA GLU A 193 -48.84 -1.97 -4.00
C GLU A 193 -48.81 -1.67 -2.49
N MET A 194 -48.92 -2.71 -1.65
CA MET A 194 -48.80 -2.59 -0.20
C MET A 194 -47.39 -2.12 0.22
N VAL A 195 -46.34 -2.54 -0.48
CA VAL A 195 -44.95 -2.08 -0.23
C VAL A 195 -44.84 -0.57 -0.41
N VAL A 196 -45.47 -0.03 -1.46
CA VAL A 196 -45.48 1.41 -1.74
C VAL A 196 -46.31 2.16 -0.70
N LYS A 197 -47.51 1.66 -0.40
CA LYS A 197 -48.45 2.31 0.53
C LYS A 197 -47.94 2.35 1.97
N HIS A 198 -47.40 1.25 2.46
CA HIS A 198 -46.97 1.11 3.86
C HIS A 198 -45.48 1.35 4.08
N GLN A 199 -44.69 1.54 3.02
CA GLN A 199 -43.22 1.69 3.07
C GLN A 199 -42.51 0.53 3.80
N VAL A 200 -43.11 -0.66 3.75
CA VAL A 200 -42.63 -1.88 4.39
C VAL A 200 -42.17 -2.87 3.32
N SER A 201 -41.04 -3.54 3.54
CA SER A 201 -40.52 -4.52 2.56
C SER A 201 -41.47 -5.71 2.36
N GLU A 202 -41.53 -6.25 1.15
CA GLU A 202 -42.42 -7.36 0.79
C GLU A 202 -42.23 -8.60 1.70
N THR A 203 -40.98 -8.86 2.10
CA THR A 203 -40.64 -9.95 3.02
C THR A 203 -41.21 -9.73 4.42
N THR A 204 -41.21 -8.49 4.90
CA THR A 204 -41.86 -8.11 6.17
C THR A 204 -43.38 -8.29 6.07
N ILE A 205 -44.02 -7.88 4.96
CA ILE A 205 -45.46 -8.05 4.76
C ILE A 205 -45.84 -9.54 4.78
N ARG A 206 -45.09 -10.39 4.07
CA ARG A 206 -45.31 -11.85 4.10
C ARG A 206 -45.15 -12.44 5.51
N ARG A 207 -44.12 -12.02 6.25
CA ARG A 207 -43.91 -12.46 7.64
C ARG A 207 -45.06 -12.06 8.56
N ILE A 208 -45.57 -10.83 8.41
CA ILE A 208 -46.72 -10.34 9.20
C ILE A 208 -47.96 -11.15 8.83
N ARG A 209 -48.23 -11.34 7.54
CA ARG A 209 -49.33 -12.17 7.04
C ARG A 209 -49.27 -13.59 7.62
N ASP A 210 -48.12 -14.25 7.55
CA ASP A 210 -47.96 -15.64 8.02
C ASP A 210 -48.11 -15.74 9.54
N ARG A 211 -47.62 -14.72 10.28
CA ARG A 211 -47.75 -14.65 11.73
C ARG A 211 -49.19 -14.41 12.19
N HIS A 212 -49.94 -13.56 11.49
CA HIS A 212 -51.29 -13.13 11.86
C HIS A 212 -52.40 -13.86 11.09
N GLY A 213 -52.05 -14.77 10.17
CA GLY A 213 -53.00 -15.63 9.47
C GLY A 213 -53.95 -14.91 8.52
N TRP A 214 -53.54 -13.80 7.91
CA TRP A 214 -54.42 -13.04 7.01
C TRP A 214 -54.81 -13.87 5.78
N LYS A 215 -56.11 -13.90 5.48
CA LYS A 215 -56.68 -14.63 4.34
C LYS A 215 -57.23 -13.61 3.34
N ARG A 216 -57.04 -13.82 2.05
CA ARG A 216 -57.78 -13.03 1.05
C ARG A 216 -59.23 -13.47 1.09
N GLY A 217 -60.18 -12.52 1.09
CA GLY A 217 -61.59 -12.84 0.96
C GLY A 217 -61.79 -13.72 -0.28
N SER A 218 -62.49 -14.84 -0.12
CA SER A 218 -63.01 -15.60 -1.25
C SER A 218 -63.90 -14.65 -2.05
N ALA A 219 -63.53 -14.37 -3.29
CA ALA A 219 -64.44 -13.76 -4.24
C ALA A 219 -65.60 -14.75 -4.43
N GLU A 220 -66.74 -14.45 -3.81
CA GLU A 220 -68.04 -14.91 -4.30
C GLU A 220 -68.40 -14.16 -5.58
#